data_AF-A0A3G6S6V3-F1
#
_entry.id   AF-A0A3G6S6V3-F1
#
_cell.length_a   1.000
_cell.length_b   1.000
_cell.length_c   1.000
_cell.angle_alpha   90.00
_cell.angle_beta   90.00
_cell.angle_gamma   90.00
#
_symmetry.space_group_name_H-M   'P 1'
#
loop_
_entity.id
_entity.type
_entity.pdbx_description
1 polymer ?
#
loop_
_entity_poly.entity_id
_entity_poly.type
_entity_poly.pdbx_seq_one_letter_code
_entity_poly.pdbx_strand_id
1 'polypeptide(L)'
;MDSILNVAVRSLCVYLFMVIAIRLFGKNQLSQLNAGDVVLLLLISNAVQNAMVGPDTSLQGGLIAALVLFVANFILKRLMFSNRSFEAFMQDEPVILIRDGVADQTALNRVKITENELEEAIREHGIEDIKNVKLSVLEVDGNISVVSQDEKSKQTHYARIKRKYKRKYH
;
A
#
# COMPACT_ATOMS: atom_id res chain seq x y z
N MET A 1 4.55 36.76 13.56
CA MET A 1 5.44 35.57 13.54
C MET A 1 4.73 34.35 14.11
N ASP A 2 3.91 34.53 15.15
CA ASP A 2 3.11 33.45 15.76
C ASP A 2 2.14 32.77 14.78
N SER A 3 1.52 33.52 13.86
CA SER A 3 0.64 32.94 12.84
C SER A 3 1.35 31.98 11.90
N ILE A 4 2.58 32.30 11.49
CA ILE A 4 3.40 31.49 10.57
C ILE A 4 3.81 30.18 11.24
N LEU A 5 4.31 30.27 12.48
CA LEU A 5 4.70 29.10 13.26
C LEU A 5 3.49 28.19 13.52
N ASN A 6 2.33 28.78 13.81
CA ASN A 6 1.10 28.05 14.05
C ASN A 6 0.61 27.29 12.81
N VAL A 7 0.62 27.93 11.62
CA VAL A 7 0.31 27.26 10.35
C VAL A 7 1.30 26.13 10.08
N ALA A 8 2.60 26.34 10.35
CA ALA A 8 3.61 25.30 10.15
C ALA A 8 3.38 24.09 11.06
N VAL A 9 3.14 24.29 12.36
CA VAL A 9 2.90 23.19 13.31
C VAL A 9 1.60 22.46 12.98
N ARG A 10 0.51 23.18 12.69
CA ARG A 10 -0.76 22.56 12.27
C ARG A 10 -0.60 21.74 10.99
N SER A 11 0.07 22.30 9.99
CA SER A 11 0.37 21.62 8.72
C SER A 11 1.14 20.31 8.94
N LEU A 12 2.15 20.35 9.80
CA LEU A 12 2.93 19.15 10.15
C LEU A 12 2.10 18.11 10.90
N CYS A 13 1.31 18.52 11.90
CA CYS A 13 0.44 17.61 12.66
C CYS A 13 -0.58 16.93 11.76
N VAL A 14 -1.23 17.70 10.87
CA VAL A 14 -2.22 17.15 9.95
C VAL A 14 -1.58 16.21 8.92
N TYR A 15 -0.39 16.55 8.41
CA TYR A 15 0.37 15.65 7.53
C TYR A 15 0.68 14.32 8.21
N LEU A 16 1.23 14.34 9.42
CA LEU A 16 1.56 13.12 10.17
C LEU A 16 0.31 12.29 10.46
N PHE A 17 -0.78 12.94 10.87
CA PHE A 17 -2.07 12.27 11.07
C PHE A 17 -2.55 11.59 9.78
N MET A 18 -2.52 12.29 8.64
CA MET A 18 -2.96 11.75 7.35
C MET A 18 -2.09 10.57 6.90
N VAL A 19 -0.77 10.65 7.08
CA VAL A 19 0.14 9.54 6.80
C VAL A 19 -0.21 8.30 7.64
N ILE A 20 -0.45 8.49 8.95
CA ILE A 20 -0.85 7.39 9.84
C ILE A 20 -2.22 6.84 9.44
N ALA A 21 -3.20 7.71 9.16
CA ALA A 21 -4.54 7.30 8.76
C ALA A 21 -4.50 6.45 7.49
N ILE A 22 -3.85 6.94 6.42
CA ILE A 22 -3.70 6.20 5.15
C ILE A 22 -3.03 4.84 5.39
N ARG A 23 -2.10 4.75 6.35
CA ARG A 23 -1.49 3.47 6.72
C ARG A 23 -2.40 2.51 7.44
N LEU A 24 -3.27 3.00 8.31
CA LEU A 24 -4.28 2.18 8.97
C LEU A 24 -5.37 1.72 7.99
N PHE A 25 -5.75 2.58 7.04
CA PHE A 25 -6.72 2.23 5.98
C PHE A 25 -6.14 1.26 4.93
N GLY A 26 -4.81 1.12 4.86
CA GLY A 26 -4.10 0.15 4.04
C GLY A 26 -3.82 0.66 2.61
N LYS A 27 -2.69 0.21 2.04
CA LYS A 27 -2.17 0.66 0.73
C LYS A 27 -3.11 0.33 -0.45
N ASN A 28 -4.02 -0.62 -0.26
CA ASN A 28 -4.84 -1.20 -1.32
C ASN A 28 -6.08 -0.36 -1.67
N GLN A 29 -6.40 0.69 -0.91
CA GLN A 29 -7.52 1.59 -1.26
C GLN A 29 -7.19 2.51 -2.44
N LEU A 30 -5.95 2.99 -2.53
CA LEU A 30 -5.56 3.97 -3.57
C LEU A 30 -5.54 3.37 -4.99
N SER A 31 -5.29 2.06 -5.12
CA SER A 31 -5.26 1.38 -6.43
C SER A 31 -6.64 0.97 -6.96
N GLN A 32 -7.67 0.98 -6.10
CA GLN A 32 -9.04 0.58 -6.44
C GLN A 32 -10.06 1.56 -5.83
N LEU A 33 -9.81 2.86 -5.96
CA LEU A 33 -10.73 3.88 -5.44
C LEU A 33 -12.10 3.71 -6.10
N ASN A 34 -13.11 3.41 -5.29
CA ASN A 34 -14.50 3.46 -5.72
C ASN A 34 -15.05 4.90 -5.61
N ALA A 35 -16.27 5.15 -6.10
CA ALA A 35 -16.88 6.47 -6.05
C ALA A 35 -17.01 7.04 -4.63
N GLY A 36 -17.28 6.19 -3.63
CA GLY A 36 -17.34 6.57 -2.23
C GLY A 36 -15.98 6.98 -1.65
N ASP A 37 -14.90 6.30 -2.02
CA ASP A 37 -13.54 6.64 -1.57
C ASP A 37 -13.13 8.01 -2.10
N VAL A 38 -13.49 8.34 -3.35
CA VAL A 38 -13.26 9.68 -3.92
C VAL A 38 -14.03 10.75 -3.15
N VAL A 39 -15.31 10.52 -2.83
CA VAL A 39 -16.10 11.45 -2.01
C VAL A 39 -15.46 11.65 -0.64
N LEU A 40 -15.04 10.56 0.02
CA LEU A 40 -14.37 10.64 1.31
C LEU A 40 -13.07 11.46 1.25
N LEU A 41 -12.24 11.23 0.22
CA LEU A 41 -11.00 11.99 0.01
C LEU A 41 -11.26 13.49 -0.16
N LEU A 42 -12.30 13.88 -0.90
CA LEU A 42 -12.68 15.28 -1.08
C LEU A 42 -13.14 15.92 0.24
N LEU A 43 -13.95 15.21 1.01
CA LEU A 43 -14.42 15.69 2.31
C LEU A 43 -13.25 15.86 3.31
N ILE A 44 -12.33 14.89 3.35
CA ILE A 44 -11.13 14.97 4.18
C ILE A 44 -10.23 16.13 3.72
N SER A 45 -10.02 16.30 2.42
CA SER A 45 -9.20 17.38 1.87
C SER A 45 -9.69 18.75 2.33
N ASN A 46 -11.00 19.00 2.28
CA ASN A 46 -11.59 20.24 2.74
C ASN A 46 -11.45 20.42 4.26
N ALA A 47 -11.74 19.37 5.05
CA ALA A 47 -11.60 19.42 6.50
C ALA A 47 -10.15 19.70 6.93
N VAL A 48 -9.19 19.04 6.30
CA VAL A 48 -7.75 19.19 6.54
C VAL A 48 -7.25 20.58 6.12
N GLN A 49 -7.68 21.12 4.97
CA GLN A 49 -7.31 22.47 4.54
C GLN A 49 -7.68 23.51 5.61
N ASN A 50 -8.91 23.43 6.13
CA ASN A 50 -9.38 24.31 7.20
C ASN A 50 -8.60 24.10 8.50
N ALA A 51 -8.21 22.87 8.83
CA ALA A 51 -7.40 22.59 10.02
C ALA A 51 -5.96 23.15 9.90
N MET A 52 -5.38 23.13 8.71
CA MET A 52 -4.00 23.56 8.47
C MET A 52 -3.86 25.08 8.43
N VAL A 53 -4.68 25.74 7.62
CA VAL A 53 -4.55 27.18 7.31
C VAL A 53 -5.62 28.02 8.01
N GLY A 54 -6.75 27.42 8.40
CA GLY A 54 -7.81 28.12 9.11
C GLY A 54 -8.42 29.25 8.26
N PRO A 55 -8.73 30.42 8.86
CA PRO A 55 -9.27 31.56 8.13
C PRO A 55 -8.20 32.34 7.33
N ASP A 56 -6.93 31.93 7.39
CA ASP A 56 -5.83 32.63 6.73
C ASP A 56 -5.86 32.38 5.21
N THR A 57 -6.38 33.33 4.45
CA THR A 57 -6.42 33.27 2.98
C THR A 57 -5.21 33.94 2.33
N SER A 58 -4.18 34.28 3.11
CA SER A 58 -2.99 34.95 2.58
C SER A 58 -2.13 34.01 1.73
N LEU A 59 -1.51 34.58 0.68
CA LEU A 59 -0.53 33.87 -0.15
C LEU A 59 0.62 33.32 0.70
N GLN A 60 1.05 34.08 1.71
CA GLN A 60 2.15 33.68 2.57
C GLN A 60 1.80 32.44 3.41
N GLY A 61 0.62 32.40 4.03
CA GLY A 61 0.14 31.24 4.80
C GLY A 61 0.04 29.98 3.94
N GLY A 62 -0.50 30.09 2.72
CA GLY A 62 -0.58 28.99 1.77
C GLY A 62 0.79 28.45 1.34
N LEU A 63 1.74 29.34 1.01
CA LEU A 63 3.10 28.94 0.63
C LEU A 63 3.86 28.27 1.79
N ILE A 64 3.69 28.75 3.02
CA ILE A 64 4.31 28.14 4.20
C ILE A 64 3.75 26.74 4.43
N ALA A 65 2.42 26.58 4.40
CA ALA A 65 1.79 25.26 4.56
C ALA A 65 2.31 24.29 3.50
N ALA A 66 2.34 24.70 2.23
CA ALA A 66 2.88 23.88 1.14
C ALA A 66 4.36 23.52 1.37
N LEU A 67 5.20 24.49 1.73
CA LEU A 67 6.62 24.26 2.00
C LEU A 67 6.84 23.25 3.13
N VAL A 68 6.09 23.39 4.23
CA VAL A 68 6.15 22.46 5.36
C VAL A 68 5.75 21.06 4.94
N LEU A 69 4.69 20.90 4.15
CA LEU A 69 4.29 19.60 3.61
C LEU A 69 5.39 18.98 2.73
N PHE A 70 6.00 19.77 1.84
CA PHE A 70 7.09 19.29 0.98
C PHE A 70 8.30 18.83 1.80
N VAL A 71 8.73 19.64 2.77
CA VAL A 71 9.87 19.33 3.64
C VAL A 71 9.57 18.10 4.50
N ALA A 72 8.40 18.04 5.13
CA ALA A 72 7.98 16.89 5.93
C ALA A 72 7.95 15.60 5.10
N ASN A 73 7.42 15.66 3.87
CA ASN A 73 7.39 14.53 2.96
C ASN A 73 8.79 14.10 2.50
N PHE A 74 9.68 15.05 2.23
CA PHE A 74 11.07 14.75 1.90
C PHE A 74 11.79 14.06 3.06
N ILE A 75 11.62 14.56 4.30
CA ILE A 75 12.19 13.96 5.51
C ILE A 75 11.64 12.55 5.71
N LEU A 76 10.31 12.37 5.60
CA LEU A 76 9.68 11.06 5.74
C LEU A 76 10.25 10.06 4.73
N LYS A 77 10.34 10.44 3.45
CA LYS A 77 10.94 9.59 2.40
C LYS A 77 12.39 9.24 2.72
N ARG A 78 13.19 10.21 3.16
CA ARG A 78 14.60 9.97 3.52
C ARG A 78 14.73 9.02 4.72
N LEU A 79 13.86 9.14 5.72
CA LEU A 79 13.79 8.22 6.86
C LEU A 79 13.40 6.82 6.43
N MET A 80 12.47 6.68 5.48
CA MET A 80 12.14 5.39 4.87
C MET A 80 13.36 4.75 4.21
N PHE A 81 14.06 5.46 3.32
CA PHE A 81 15.23 4.90 2.63
C PHE A 81 16.42 4.59 3.55
N SER A 82 16.56 5.30 4.66
CA SER A 82 17.67 5.08 5.59
C SER A 82 17.44 3.89 6.52
N ASN A 83 16.19 3.43 6.70
CA ASN A 83 15.85 2.42 7.68
C ASN A 83 14.99 1.32 7.06
N ARG A 84 15.64 0.21 6.67
CA ARG A 84 14.98 -0.96 6.05
C ARG A 84 13.79 -1.50 6.85
N SER A 85 13.78 -1.38 8.18
CA SER A 85 12.63 -1.80 8.99
C SER A 85 11.45 -0.82 8.87
N PHE A 86 11.73 0.49 8.73
CA PHE A 86 10.71 1.49 8.48
C PHE A 86 10.20 1.39 7.04
N GLU A 87 11.09 1.15 6.07
CA GLU A 87 10.76 0.81 4.69
C GLU A 87 9.87 -0.41 4.61
N ALA A 88 10.19 -1.52 5.29
CA ALA A 88 9.36 -2.73 5.31
C ALA A 88 8.00 -2.52 6.01
N PHE A 89 7.93 -1.66 7.04
CA PHE A 89 6.65 -1.21 7.60
C PHE A 89 5.89 -0.30 6.62
N MET A 90 6.62 0.35 5.70
CA MET A 90 6.13 1.40 4.82
C MET A 90 5.82 1.03 3.38
N GLN A 91 6.43 -0.01 2.85
CA GLN A 91 6.27 -0.55 1.52
C GLN A 91 6.06 -2.05 1.70
N ASP A 92 4.96 -2.57 1.17
CA ASP A 92 4.80 -4.02 1.15
C ASP A 92 5.55 -4.41 -0.12
N GLU A 93 6.59 -5.22 0.01
CA GLU A 93 7.34 -5.68 -1.14
C GLU A 93 6.64 -6.90 -1.74
N PRO A 94 6.64 -7.04 -3.08
CA PRO A 94 6.17 -8.25 -3.71
C PRO A 94 6.97 -9.45 -3.20
N VAL A 95 6.29 -10.55 -2.89
CA VAL A 95 6.91 -11.74 -2.33
C VAL A 95 6.86 -12.86 -3.34
N ILE A 96 8.03 -13.36 -3.73
CA ILE A 96 8.12 -14.53 -4.60
C ILE A 96 7.63 -15.75 -3.81
N LEU A 97 6.62 -16.43 -4.35
CA LEU A 97 6.01 -17.64 -3.77
C LEU A 97 6.55 -18.91 -4.44
N ILE A 98 6.75 -18.88 -5.76
CA ILE A 98 7.29 -20.00 -6.54
C ILE A 98 8.40 -19.49 -7.46
N ARG A 99 9.50 -20.23 -7.54
CA ARG A 99 10.56 -20.04 -8.53
C ARG A 99 10.90 -21.37 -9.16
N ASP A 100 10.81 -21.44 -10.50
CA ASP A 100 11.19 -22.60 -11.31
C ASP A 100 10.59 -23.93 -10.80
N GLY A 101 9.30 -23.92 -10.49
CA GLY A 101 8.56 -25.09 -10.03
C GLY A 101 8.75 -25.44 -8.55
N VAL A 102 9.48 -24.63 -7.78
CA VAL A 102 9.73 -24.84 -6.35
C VAL A 102 9.06 -23.74 -5.53
N ALA A 103 8.16 -24.13 -4.63
CA ALA A 103 7.53 -23.21 -3.68
C ALA A 103 8.50 -22.82 -2.56
N ASP A 104 8.55 -21.53 -2.23
CA ASP A 104 9.32 -21.02 -1.09
C ASP A 104 8.49 -21.12 0.20
N GLN A 105 8.71 -22.20 0.95
CA GLN A 105 7.98 -22.43 2.20
C GLN A 105 8.22 -21.36 3.26
N THR A 106 9.40 -20.72 3.24
CA THR A 106 9.71 -19.64 4.18
C THR A 106 8.89 -18.41 3.83
N ALA A 107 8.80 -18.08 2.53
CA ALA A 107 7.97 -17.00 2.04
C ALA A 107 6.48 -17.25 2.34
N LEU A 108 5.96 -18.44 2.05
CA LEU A 108 4.57 -18.83 2.33
C LEU A 108 4.19 -18.67 3.80
N ASN A 109 5.05 -19.16 4.71
CA ASN A 109 4.86 -18.98 6.15
C ASN A 109 4.89 -17.50 6.56
N ARG A 110 5.81 -16.70 5.98
CA ARG A 110 5.92 -15.27 6.26
C ARG A 110 4.67 -14.50 5.85
N VAL A 111 4.08 -14.83 4.69
CA VAL A 111 2.88 -14.15 4.18
C VAL A 111 1.56 -14.82 4.60
N LYS A 112 1.65 -15.94 5.34
CA LYS A 112 0.53 -16.75 5.85
C LYS A 112 -0.38 -17.25 4.72
N ILE A 113 0.20 -17.71 3.62
CA ILE A 113 -0.50 -18.41 2.54
C ILE A 113 -0.21 -19.89 2.69
N THR A 114 -1.26 -20.71 2.71
CA THR A 114 -1.13 -22.17 2.73
C THR A 114 -0.81 -22.71 1.35
N GLU A 115 -0.19 -23.89 1.27
CA GLU A 115 0.07 -24.59 -0.01
C GLU A 115 -1.23 -24.77 -0.81
N ASN A 116 -2.33 -25.13 -0.15
CA ASN A 116 -3.64 -25.29 -0.81
C ASN A 116 -4.16 -23.98 -1.44
N GLU A 117 -4.00 -22.84 -0.75
CA GLU A 117 -4.38 -21.52 -1.29
C GLU A 117 -3.50 -21.11 -2.46
N LEU A 118 -2.20 -21.42 -2.39
CA LEU A 118 -1.27 -21.21 -3.50
C LEU A 118 -1.69 -22.05 -4.71
N GLU A 119 -1.89 -23.35 -4.53
CA GLU A 119 -2.32 -24.25 -5.61
C GLU A 119 -3.67 -23.84 -6.23
N GLU A 120 -4.63 -23.40 -5.40
CA GLU A 120 -5.89 -22.85 -5.88
C GLU A 120 -5.66 -21.62 -6.77
N ALA A 121 -4.83 -20.68 -6.32
CA ALA A 121 -4.47 -19.52 -7.11
C ALA A 121 -3.77 -19.91 -8.43
N ILE A 122 -2.84 -20.88 -8.42
CA ILE A 122 -2.18 -21.36 -9.63
C ILE A 122 -3.20 -21.98 -10.61
N ARG A 123 -4.16 -22.77 -10.12
CA ARG A 123 -5.24 -23.35 -10.95
C ARG A 123 -6.17 -22.30 -11.53
N GLU A 124 -6.46 -21.21 -10.81
CA GLU A 124 -7.22 -20.07 -11.35
C GLU A 124 -6.53 -19.41 -12.56
N HIS A 125 -5.21 -19.57 -12.69
CA HIS A 125 -4.43 -19.11 -13.85
C HIS A 125 -4.30 -20.18 -14.96
N GLY A 126 -5.01 -21.30 -14.85
CA GLY A 126 -5.03 -22.37 -15.85
C GLY A 126 -3.81 -23.29 -15.82
N ILE A 127 -3.06 -23.32 -14.71
CA ILE A 127 -1.91 -24.22 -14.53
C ILE A 127 -2.29 -25.27 -13.49
N GLU A 128 -2.17 -26.55 -13.83
CA GLU A 128 -2.59 -27.66 -12.94
C GLU A 128 -1.57 -27.98 -11.84
N ASP A 129 -0.28 -27.83 -12.15
CA ASP A 129 0.82 -28.25 -11.28
C ASP A 129 1.81 -27.11 -11.02
N ILE A 130 2.23 -26.95 -9.77
CA ILE A 130 3.25 -25.98 -9.34
C ILE A 130 4.54 -26.13 -10.15
N LYS A 131 4.89 -27.37 -10.53
CA LYS A 131 6.12 -27.67 -11.31
C LYS A 131 6.17 -26.93 -12.66
N ASN A 132 5.02 -26.60 -13.22
CA ASN A 132 4.91 -25.89 -14.51
C ASN A 132 4.92 -24.36 -14.34
N VAL A 133 5.05 -23.86 -13.11
CA VAL A 133 5.14 -22.43 -12.80
C VAL A 133 6.60 -21.99 -12.81
N LYS A 134 6.94 -21.07 -13.73
CA LYS A 134 8.26 -20.44 -13.78
C LYS A 134 8.45 -19.45 -12.64
N LEU A 135 7.42 -18.63 -12.40
CA LEU A 135 7.46 -17.61 -11.35
C LEU A 135 6.04 -17.37 -10.83
N SER A 136 5.88 -17.32 -9.51
CA SER A 136 4.68 -16.79 -8.88
C SER A 136 5.05 -15.76 -7.84
N VAL A 137 4.35 -14.63 -7.84
CA VAL A 137 4.61 -13.49 -6.96
C VAL A 137 3.31 -13.05 -6.30
N LEU A 138 3.34 -12.91 -4.98
CA LEU A 138 2.33 -12.14 -4.25
C LEU A 138 2.63 -10.66 -4.46
N GLU A 139 1.81 -9.99 -5.25
CA GLU A 139 1.91 -8.57 -5.51
C GLU A 139 1.49 -7.75 -4.28
N VAL A 140 1.91 -6.49 -4.26
CA VAL A 140 1.64 -5.52 -3.18
C VAL A 140 0.14 -5.33 -2.94
N ASP A 141 -0.67 -5.42 -4.00
CA ASP A 141 -2.12 -5.31 -3.95
C ASP A 141 -2.82 -6.57 -3.39
N GLY A 142 -2.06 -7.64 -3.10
CA GLY A 142 -2.52 -8.92 -2.59
C GLY A 142 -2.98 -9.90 -3.66
N ASN A 143 -2.82 -9.57 -4.94
CA ASN A 143 -3.04 -10.52 -6.02
C ASN A 143 -1.83 -11.45 -6.18
N ILE A 144 -2.06 -12.68 -6.63
CA ILE A 144 -0.99 -13.56 -7.06
C ILE A 144 -0.85 -13.43 -8.58
N SER A 145 0.33 -13.04 -9.04
CA SER A 145 0.72 -13.12 -10.44
C SER A 145 1.45 -14.44 -10.70
N VAL A 146 1.22 -15.03 -11.87
CA VAL A 146 1.77 -16.33 -12.26
C VAL A 146 2.32 -16.27 -13.68
N VAL A 147 3.52 -16.81 -13.86
CA VAL A 147 4.20 -16.98 -15.14
C VAL A 147 4.44 -18.48 -15.36
N SER A 148 3.89 -19.01 -16.44
CA SER A 148 4.09 -20.41 -16.85
C SER A 148 5.49 -20.65 -17.42
N GLN A 149 6.01 -21.88 -17.31
CA GLN A 149 7.21 -22.33 -18.02
C GLN A 149 6.97 -22.45 -19.54
N ASP A 150 5.74 -22.70 -19.98
CA ASP A 150 5.41 -22.87 -21.40
C ASP A 150 5.21 -21.52 -22.10
N GLU A 151 5.98 -21.26 -23.16
CA GLU A 151 5.88 -20.02 -23.96
C GLU A 151 4.53 -19.83 -24.67
N LYS A 152 3.69 -20.87 -24.75
CA LYS A 152 2.39 -20.83 -25.43
C LYS A 152 1.28 -20.20 -24.59
N SER A 153 1.44 -20.03 -23.27
CA SER A 153 0.43 -19.41 -22.40
C SER A 153 0.91 -18.05 -21.87
N LYS A 154 1.03 -17.05 -22.76
CA LYS A 154 1.31 -15.65 -22.39
C LYS A 154 0.08 -14.93 -21.80
N GLN A 155 -0.54 -15.48 -20.76
CA GLN A 155 -1.63 -14.79 -20.07
C GLN A 155 -1.32 -14.68 -18.58
N THR A 156 -0.86 -13.51 -18.18
CA THR A 156 -0.88 -13.08 -16.78
C THR A 156 -2.34 -12.83 -16.43
N HIS A 157 -3.01 -13.85 -15.90
CA HIS A 157 -4.23 -13.61 -15.15
C HIS A 157 -3.86 -13.03 -13.77
N TYR A 158 -4.80 -12.38 -13.10
CA TYR A 158 -4.66 -11.94 -11.72
C TYR A 158 -5.73 -12.67 -10.90
N ALA A 159 -5.32 -13.56 -9.99
CA ALA A 159 -6.21 -14.15 -9.00
C ALA A 159 -6.20 -13.30 -7.72
N ARG A 160 -7.38 -12.89 -7.26
CA ARG A 160 -7.54 -12.12 -6.03
C ARG A 160 -7.74 -13.07 -4.86
N ILE A 161 -6.82 -13.10 -3.90
CA ILE A 161 -7.03 -13.86 -2.65
C ILE A 161 -8.21 -13.25 -1.90
N LYS A 162 -9.32 -13.99 -1.79
CA LYS A 162 -10.40 -13.67 -0.85
C LYS A 162 -9.90 -13.99 0.57
N ARG A 163 -9.19 -13.06 1.21
CA ARG A 163 -8.87 -13.16 2.64
C ARG A 163 -10.16 -13.24 3.45
N LYS A 164 -10.57 -14.47 3.78
CA LYS A 164 -11.66 -14.75 4.72
C LYS A 164 -11.14 -14.40 6.11
N TYR A 165 -11.23 -13.14 6.50
CA TYR A 165 -10.98 -12.71 7.88
C TYR A 165 -11.97 -13.44 8.80
N LYS A 166 -11.58 -14.62 9.30
CA LYS A 166 -12.17 -15.19 10.50
C LYS A 166 -11.71 -14.28 11.65
N ARG A 167 -12.47 -13.21 11.91
CA ARG A 167 -12.47 -12.54 13.21
C ARG A 167 -12.85 -13.61 14.23
N LYS A 168 -11.84 -14.25 14.82
CA LYS A 168 -12.00 -14.97 16.08
C LYS A 168 -12.17 -13.87 17.13
N TYR A 169 -13.42 -13.54 17.43
CA TYR A 169 -13.75 -12.94 18.70
C TYR A 169 -13.41 -13.99 19.76
N HIS A 170 -12.50 -13.65 20.67
CA HIS A 170 -12.42 -14.21 22.01
C HIS A 170 -12.79 -13.07 22.95
#